data_AF-A0A2E3UQC5-F1
#
_entry.id   AF-A0A2E3UQC5-F1
#
_cell.length_a   1.000
_cell.length_b   1.000
_cell.length_c   1.000
_cell.angle_alpha   90.00
_cell.angle_beta   90.00
_cell.angle_gamma   90.00
#
_symmetry.space_group_name_H-M   'P 1'
#
loop_
_entity.id
_entity.type
_entity.pdbx_description
1 polymer ?
#
loop_
_entity_poly.entity_id
_entity_poly.type
_entity_poly.pdbx_seq_one_letter_code
_entity_poly.pdbx_strand_id
1 'polypeptide(L)'
;MLGFGRMNMVIHKQALGLLFSLLFASLVSISNAAEREAILVADLGPQIGDQVPEFRLPDQDGQIHSLDSIMGPNGAMLLFHRSADW
;
A
#
# COMPACT_ATOMS: atom_id res chain seq x y z
N MET A 1 -12.26 11.62 61.82
CA MET A 1 -12.43 10.52 60.84
C MET A 1 -13.24 10.99 59.62
N LEU A 2 -12.64 11.76 58.70
CA LEU A 2 -13.31 12.26 57.47
C LEU A 2 -12.49 12.01 56.18
N GLY A 3 -11.40 11.22 56.27
CA GLY A 3 -10.46 11.02 55.15
C GLY A 3 -10.80 9.86 54.21
N PHE A 4 -11.41 8.79 54.71
CA PHE A 4 -11.58 7.55 53.93
C PHE A 4 -12.65 7.65 52.82
N GLY A 5 -13.77 8.34 53.05
CA GLY A 5 -14.83 8.49 52.05
C GLY A 5 -14.45 9.37 50.86
N ARG A 6 -13.68 10.45 51.09
CA ARG A 6 -13.15 11.31 50.01
C ARG A 6 -12.14 10.57 49.14
N MET A 7 -11.31 9.72 49.75
CA MET A 7 -10.27 8.97 49.04
C MET A 7 -10.87 7.92 48.09
N ASN A 8 -11.89 7.16 48.54
CA ASN A 8 -12.58 6.21 47.67
C ASN A 8 -13.29 6.90 46.50
N MET A 9 -13.93 8.05 46.71
CA MET A 9 -14.57 8.82 45.63
C MET A 9 -13.58 9.34 44.58
N VAL A 10 -12.36 9.74 45.00
CA VAL A 10 -11.29 10.17 44.07
C VAL A 10 -10.79 8.99 43.25
N ILE A 11 -10.59 7.82 43.86
CA ILE A 11 -10.14 6.60 43.17
C ILE A 11 -11.16 6.17 42.11
N HIS A 12 -12.47 6.21 42.42
CA HIS A 12 -13.51 5.85 41.46
C HIS A 12 -13.58 6.83 40.27
N LYS A 13 -13.40 8.14 40.53
CA LYS A 13 -13.35 9.16 39.47
C LYS A 13 -12.11 9.00 38.57
N GLN A 14 -10.96 8.68 39.15
CA GLN A 14 -9.72 8.42 38.39
C GLN A 14 -9.82 7.13 37.58
N ALA A 15 -10.39 6.06 38.15
CA ALA A 15 -10.63 4.82 37.45
C ALA A 15 -11.58 5.01 36.24
N LEU A 16 -12.64 5.80 36.41
CA LEU A 16 -13.58 6.13 35.33
C LEU A 16 -12.91 6.93 34.21
N GLY A 17 -12.06 7.92 34.56
CA GLY A 17 -11.30 8.70 33.59
C GLY A 17 -10.29 7.87 32.80
N LEU A 18 -9.62 6.92 33.45
CA LEU A 18 -8.68 5.99 32.79
C LEU A 18 -9.41 5.03 31.85
N LEU A 19 -10.56 4.49 32.27
CA LEU A 19 -11.41 3.65 31.42
C LEU A 19 -11.90 4.41 30.18
N PHE A 20 -12.32 5.66 30.34
CA PHE A 20 -12.75 6.49 29.23
C PHE A 20 -11.60 6.79 28.25
N SER A 21 -10.40 7.09 28.77
CA SER A 21 -9.21 7.30 27.94
C SER A 21 -8.80 6.04 27.17
N LEU A 22 -8.84 4.87 27.81
CA LEU A 22 -8.54 3.58 27.19
C LEU A 22 -9.56 3.20 26.11
N LEU A 23 -10.84 3.47 26.33
CA LEU A 23 -11.88 3.28 25.33
C LEU A 23 -11.70 4.25 24.15
N PHE A 24 -11.39 5.52 24.41
CA PHE A 24 -11.16 6.48 23.34
C PHE A 24 -9.94 6.12 22.47
N ALA A 25 -8.86 5.63 23.09
CA ALA A 25 -7.65 5.18 22.38
C ALA A 25 -7.88 3.94 21.52
N SER A 26 -8.79 3.03 21.94
CA SER A 26 -9.11 1.84 21.16
C SER A 26 -9.97 2.14 19.92
N LEU A 27 -10.86 3.15 19.98
CA LEU A 27 -11.63 3.60 18.80
C LEU A 27 -10.73 4.19 17.69
N VAL A 28 -9.66 4.90 18.05
CA VAL A 28 -8.73 5.50 17.06
C VAL A 28 -7.94 4.42 16.31
N SER A 29 -7.60 3.31 16.97
CA SER A 29 -6.79 2.24 16.36
C SER A 29 -7.53 1.46 15.26
N ILE A 30 -8.86 1.35 15.32
CA ILE A 30 -9.68 0.56 14.39
C ILE A 30 -9.76 1.19 12.98
N SER A 31 -9.43 2.48 12.85
CA SER A 31 -9.56 3.22 11.59
C SER A 31 -8.30 3.17 10.71
N ASN A 32 -7.25 2.43 11.09
CA ASN A 32 -6.00 2.31 10.32
C ASN A 32 -5.99 1.10 9.37
N ALA A 33 -7.15 0.63 8.91
CA ALA A 33 -7.17 -0.21 7.72
C ALA A 33 -6.81 0.71 6.54
N ALA A 34 -5.55 0.67 6.12
CA ALA A 34 -5.02 1.49 5.03
C ALA A 34 -5.98 1.45 3.83
N GLU A 35 -6.68 2.55 3.59
CA GLU A 35 -7.53 2.73 2.44
C GLU A 35 -6.62 2.69 1.22
N ARG A 36 -6.71 1.61 0.44
CA ARG A 36 -5.93 1.49 -0.79
C ARG A 36 -6.57 2.41 -1.81
N GLU A 37 -5.81 3.39 -2.28
CA GLU A 37 -6.19 4.18 -3.44
C GLU A 37 -6.49 3.23 -4.61
N ALA A 38 -7.63 3.44 -5.27
CA ALA A 38 -8.01 2.63 -6.40
C ALA A 38 -7.03 2.88 -7.55
N ILE A 39 -6.35 1.83 -8.01
CA ILE A 39 -5.48 1.92 -9.17
C ILE A 39 -6.36 1.97 -10.42
N LEU A 40 -6.37 3.12 -11.10
CA LEU A 40 -6.96 3.25 -12.42
C LEU A 40 -6.05 2.55 -13.44
N VAL A 41 -6.38 1.31 -13.77
CA VAL A 41 -5.58 0.47 -14.69
C VAL A 41 -5.40 1.13 -16.06
N ALA A 42 -6.36 1.94 -16.50
CA ALA A 42 -6.30 2.68 -17.76
C ALA A 42 -5.11 3.66 -17.83
N ASP A 43 -4.65 4.16 -16.68
CA ASP A 43 -3.56 5.14 -16.61
C ASP A 43 -2.19 4.46 -16.48
N LEU A 44 -2.15 3.12 -16.49
CA LEU A 44 -0.91 2.36 -16.37
C LEU A 44 -0.29 2.08 -17.74
N GLY A 45 0.98 2.45 -17.88
CA GLY A 45 1.79 2.15 -19.07
C GLY A 45 1.56 3.11 -20.25
N PRO A 46 2.30 2.92 -21.36
CA PRO A 46 2.17 3.75 -22.55
C PRO A 46 0.77 3.64 -23.18
N GLN A 47 0.20 4.78 -23.56
CA GLN A 47 -1.10 4.86 -24.20
C GLN A 47 -0.99 4.71 -25.73
N ILE A 48 -2.13 4.53 -26.41
CA ILE A 48 -2.16 4.46 -27.87
C ILE A 48 -1.66 5.79 -28.44
N GLY A 49 -0.60 5.71 -29.26
CA GLY A 49 0.05 6.87 -29.86
C GLY A 49 1.25 7.40 -29.07
N ASP A 50 1.43 6.96 -27.82
CA ASP A 50 2.64 7.25 -27.07
C ASP A 50 3.84 6.50 -27.64
N GLN A 51 5.01 7.11 -27.52
CA GLN A 51 6.26 6.43 -27.81
C GLN A 51 6.57 5.41 -26.71
N VAL A 52 6.87 4.17 -27.11
CA VAL A 52 7.32 3.13 -26.18
C VAL A 52 8.69 3.53 -25.60
N PRO A 53 8.88 3.47 -24.27
CA PRO A 53 10.18 3.76 -23.66
C PRO A 53 11.29 2.83 -24.15
N GLU A 54 12.49 3.40 -24.31
CA GLU A 54 13.69 2.62 -24.62
C GLU A 54 14.03 1.62 -23.50
N PHE A 55 14.51 0.44 -23.90
CA PHE A 55 15.01 -0.56 -22.96
C PHE A 55 16.24 -1.27 -23.53
N ARG A 56 17.04 -1.82 -22.61
CA ARG A 56 18.14 -2.74 -22.90
C ARG A 56 18.15 -3.81 -21.82
N LEU A 57 17.59 -4.97 -22.14
CA LEU A 57 17.37 -6.05 -21.16
C LEU A 57 17.97 -7.36 -21.65
N PRO A 58 18.56 -8.17 -20.76
CA PRO A 58 19.01 -9.51 -21.12
C PRO A 58 17.81 -10.45 -21.33
N ASP A 59 17.92 -11.36 -22.30
CA ASP A 59 17.04 -12.53 -22.40
C ASP A 59 17.47 -13.67 -21.47
N GLN A 60 16.84 -14.83 -21.59
CA GLN A 60 17.14 -16.03 -20.80
C GLN A 60 18.57 -16.56 -20.98
N ASP A 61 19.24 -16.21 -22.09
CA ASP A 61 20.60 -16.61 -22.40
C ASP A 61 21.62 -15.49 -22.08
N GLY A 62 21.14 -14.38 -21.51
CA GLY A 62 21.94 -13.21 -21.16
C GLY A 62 22.23 -12.27 -22.34
N GLN A 63 21.64 -12.50 -23.51
CA GLN A 63 21.83 -11.63 -24.67
C GLN A 63 21.03 -10.34 -24.50
N ILE A 64 21.68 -9.21 -24.74
CA ILE A 64 21.03 -7.90 -24.58
C ILE A 64 20.17 -7.59 -25.80
N HIS A 65 18.88 -7.36 -25.57
CA HIS A 65 17.94 -6.88 -26.57
C HIS A 65 17.45 -5.46 -26.25
N SER A 66 17.14 -4.70 -27.29
CA SER A 66 16.52 -3.38 -27.22
C SER A 66 15.20 -3.36 -27.99
N LEU A 67 14.45 -2.25 -27.90
CA LEU A 67 13.24 -2.05 -28.68
C LEU A 67 13.51 -2.21 -30.19
N ASP A 68 14.59 -1.59 -30.68
CA ASP A 68 14.99 -1.69 -32.08
C ASP A 68 15.33 -3.13 -32.50
N SER A 69 16.02 -3.90 -31.65
CA SER A 69 16.48 -5.24 -32.03
C SER A 69 15.36 -6.26 -32.13
N ILE A 70 14.24 -6.03 -31.45
CA ILE A 70 13.07 -6.92 -31.48
C ILE A 70 11.99 -6.47 -32.49
N MET A 71 12.16 -5.30 -33.12
CA MET A 71 11.17 -4.73 -34.00
C MET A 71 11.08 -5.50 -35.33
N GLY A 72 9.90 -6.01 -35.65
CA GLY A 72 9.61 -6.63 -36.94
C GLY A 72 8.90 -5.68 -37.92
N PRO A 73 8.66 -6.11 -39.18
CA PRO A 73 7.92 -5.32 -40.17
C PRO A 73 6.48 -4.99 -39.74
N ASN A 74 5.91 -5.75 -38.79
CA ASN A 74 4.57 -5.55 -38.26
C ASN A 74 4.59 -4.98 -36.81
N GLY A 75 5.74 -4.51 -36.34
CA GLY A 75 5.93 -4.10 -34.95
C GLY A 75 6.39 -5.24 -34.03
N ALA A 76 6.29 -4.99 -32.72
CA ALA A 76 6.67 -5.91 -31.66
C ALA A 76 5.56 -6.03 -30.61
N MET A 77 5.47 -7.18 -29.94
CA MET A 77 4.57 -7.40 -28.80
C MET A 77 5.38 -7.50 -27.51
N LEU A 78 5.08 -6.62 -26.55
CA LEU A 78 5.69 -6.66 -25.21
C LEU A 78 4.69 -7.26 -24.22
N LEU A 79 5.03 -8.42 -23.64
CA LEU A 79 4.22 -9.10 -22.63
C LEU A 79 4.88 -8.95 -21.25
N PHE A 80 4.24 -8.19 -20.37
CA PHE A 80 4.63 -8.13 -18.96
C PHE A 80 3.87 -9.19 -18.18
N HIS A 81 4.60 -10.11 -17.57
CA HIS A 81 4.02 -11.07 -16.65
C HIS A 81 4.87 -11.14 -15.37
N ARG A 82 4.20 -11.39 -14.25
CA ARG A 82 4.86 -11.78 -13.01
C ARG A 82 4.78 -13.29 -12.93
N SER A 83 5.92 -13.98 -12.85
CA SER A 83 5.94 -15.42 -12.61
C SER A 83 5.21 -15.75 -11.30
N ALA A 84 4.44 -16.83 -11.30
CA ALA A 84 3.82 -17.37 -10.10
C ALA A 84 4.82 -18.29 -9.37
N ASP A 85 5.94 -17.73 -8.94
CA ASP A 85 6.83 -18.43 -8.02
C ASP A 85 6.40 -18.07 -6.59
N TRP A 86 5.95 -19.09 -5.87
CA TRP A 86 5.52 -19.10 -4.48
C TRP A 86 6.62 -19.72 -3.60
#